data_AF-A0A9X1KQP4-F1
#
_entry.id   AF-A0A9X1KQP4-F1
#
_cell.length_a   1.000
_cell.length_b   1.000
_cell.length_c   1.000
_cell.angle_alpha   90.00
_cell.angle_beta   90.00
_cell.angle_gamma   90.00
#
_symmetry.space_group_name_H-M   'P 1'
#
loop_
_entity.id
_entity.type
_entity.pdbx_description
1 polymer ?
#
loop_
_entity_poly.entity_id
_entity_poly.type
_entity_poly.pdbx_seq_one_letter_code
_entity_poly.pdbx_strand_id
1 'polypeptide(L)'
;MEIKTFWRIIVKGIGLWLLINSVYIIPQFASTFSLTENGVNWNVLTGVWAVLLENLFVYLLITGFFLFKTEWIVNKLKLDQNFPQEKIDINLPYRTVLSIAVVVIGAIVFVEALPKLCSTIYEFVKQKELIKDYAGTSWLIFYFLKALSGYLIMTNSKTIIKFIDKQKNDDKE
;
A
#
# COMPACT_ATOMS: atom_id res chain seq x y z
N MET A 1 -19.78 -10.08 -15.25
CA MET A 1 -19.32 -8.68 -15.12
C MET A 1 -18.08 -8.47 -15.98
N GLU A 2 -17.87 -7.34 -16.66
CA GLU A 2 -16.61 -7.14 -17.39
C GLU A 2 -15.40 -7.12 -16.44
N ILE A 3 -14.30 -7.77 -16.84
CA ILE A 3 -13.07 -7.86 -16.03
C ILE A 3 -12.54 -6.48 -15.62
N LYS A 4 -12.69 -5.49 -16.50
CA LYS A 4 -12.30 -4.09 -16.27
C LYS A 4 -13.15 -3.46 -15.16
N THR A 5 -14.46 -3.72 -15.13
CA THR A 5 -15.34 -3.19 -14.08
C THR A 5 -15.02 -3.82 -12.74
N PHE A 6 -14.71 -5.12 -12.70
CA PHE A 6 -14.28 -5.81 -11.48
C PHE A 6 -12.99 -5.22 -10.91
N TRP A 7 -11.95 -5.07 -11.72
CA TRP A 7 -10.69 -4.46 -11.27
C TRP A 7 -10.87 -3.00 -10.85
N ARG A 8 -11.77 -2.25 -11.51
CA ARG A 8 -12.12 -0.90 -11.07
C ARG A 8 -12.75 -0.89 -9.68
N ILE A 9 -13.63 -1.85 -9.37
CA ILE A 9 -14.24 -1.97 -8.04
C ILE A 9 -13.16 -2.26 -7.00
N ILE A 10 -12.25 -3.20 -7.26
CA ILE A 10 -11.17 -3.53 -6.33
C ILE A 10 -10.29 -2.31 -6.05
N VAL A 11 -9.80 -1.64 -7.10
CA VAL A 11 -8.90 -0.50 -6.96
C VAL A 11 -9.61 0.66 -6.24
N LYS A 12 -10.89 0.91 -6.54
CA LYS A 12 -11.69 1.90 -5.79
C LYS A 12 -11.92 1.48 -4.35
N GLY A 13 -12.11 0.19 -4.08
CA GLY A 13 -12.23 -0.36 -2.72
C GLY A 13 -10.97 -0.13 -1.90
N ILE A 14 -9.78 -0.39 -2.48
CA ILE A 14 -8.49 -0.07 -1.85
C ILE A 14 -8.37 1.43 -1.59
N GLY A 15 -8.74 2.27 -2.57
CA GLY A 15 -8.77 3.73 -2.40
C GLY A 15 -9.68 4.16 -1.25
N LEU A 16 -10.90 3.60 -1.16
CA LEU A 16 -11.84 3.92 -0.08
C LEU A 16 -11.32 3.45 1.29
N TRP A 17 -10.68 2.29 1.34
CA TRP A 17 -10.05 1.80 2.57
C TRP A 17 -8.91 2.72 3.04
N LEU A 18 -8.08 3.22 2.13
CA LEU A 18 -7.06 4.22 2.45
C LEU A 18 -7.67 5.53 2.95
N LEU A 19 -8.82 5.93 2.40
CA LEU A 19 -9.57 7.09 2.87
C LEU A 19 -9.99 6.89 4.34
N ILE A 20 -10.53 5.72 4.68
CA ILE A 20 -10.86 5.37 6.07
C ILE A 20 -9.60 5.41 6.94
N ASN A 21 -8.46 4.92 6.45
CA ASN A 21 -7.21 4.97 7.20
C ASN A 21 -6.73 6.40 7.47
N SER A 22 -7.00 7.34 6.57
CA SER A 22 -6.69 8.76 6.79
C SER A 22 -7.48 9.38 7.96
N VAL A 23 -8.68 8.87 8.25
CA VAL A 23 -9.50 9.33 9.39
C VAL A 23 -8.82 9.02 10.72
N TYR A 24 -8.03 7.93 10.82
CA TYR A 24 -7.26 7.62 12.03
C TYR A 24 -6.11 8.59 12.32
N ILE A 25 -5.78 9.48 11.38
CA ILE A 25 -4.81 10.56 11.63
C ILE A 25 -5.42 11.62 12.56
N ILE A 26 -6.75 11.80 12.57
CA ILE A 26 -7.45 12.74 13.46
C ILE A 26 -7.19 12.44 14.95
N PRO A 27 -7.38 11.21 15.46
CA PRO A 27 -7.03 10.89 16.84
C PRO A 27 -5.51 10.97 17.12
N GLN A 28 -4.64 10.82 16.12
CA GLN A 28 -3.20 11.08 16.28
C GLN A 28 -2.90 12.57 16.49
N PHE A 29 -3.65 13.48 15.85
CA PHE A 29 -3.58 14.90 16.20
C PHE A 29 -4.07 15.13 17.63
N ALA A 30 -5.18 14.50 18.02
CA ALA A 30 -5.75 14.65 19.36
C ALA A 30 -4.77 14.21 20.47
N SER A 31 -4.01 13.12 20.26
CA SER A 31 -3.04 12.63 21.26
C SER A 31 -1.88 13.60 21.51
N THR A 32 -1.53 14.46 20.55
CA THR A 32 -0.48 15.47 20.76
C THR A 32 -0.87 16.57 21.74
N PHE A 33 -2.16 16.78 22.02
CA PHE A 33 -2.59 17.74 23.05
C PHE A 33 -2.19 17.29 24.45
N SER A 34 -2.19 15.98 24.74
CA SER A 34 -1.71 15.44 26.02
C SER A 34 -0.22 15.68 26.24
N LEU A 35 0.59 15.80 25.18
CA LEU A 35 2.01 16.17 25.27
C LEU A 35 2.20 17.65 25.64
N THR A 36 1.22 18.50 25.36
CA THR A 36 1.28 19.94 25.66
C THR A 36 1.15 20.20 27.17
N GLU A 37 0.38 19.37 27.88
CA GLU A 37 0.24 19.45 29.35
C GLU A 37 1.55 19.13 30.10
N ASN A 38 2.44 18.35 29.50
CA ASN A 38 3.72 17.93 30.11
C ASN A 38 4.87 18.93 29.92
N GLY A 39 4.60 20.15 29.44
CA GLY A 39 5.63 21.20 29.28
C GLY A 39 6.59 20.99 28.11
N VAL A 40 6.18 20.25 27.07
CA VAL A 40 6.99 19.97 25.88
C VAL A 40 7.22 21.24 25.05
N ASN A 41 8.44 21.40 24.55
CA ASN A 41 8.88 22.54 23.75
C ASN A 41 8.04 22.73 22.47
N TRP A 42 7.61 23.97 22.19
CA TRP A 42 6.80 24.33 21.01
C TRP A 42 7.44 23.90 19.68
N ASN A 43 8.77 23.98 19.56
CA ASN A 43 9.49 23.53 18.37
C ASN A 43 9.29 22.03 18.09
N VAL A 44 9.24 21.20 19.13
CA VAL A 44 9.00 19.75 18.98
C VAL A 44 7.57 19.50 18.54
N LEU A 45 6.60 20.21 19.13
CA LEU A 45 5.18 20.10 18.78
C LEU A 45 4.94 20.47 17.30
N THR A 46 5.53 21.57 16.83
CA THR A 46 5.44 21.98 15.42
C THR A 46 6.06 20.95 14.47
N GLY A 47 7.14 20.27 14.90
CA GLY A 47 7.76 19.20 14.13
C GLY A 47 6.84 17.99 13.97
N VAL A 48 6.19 17.55 15.06
CA VAL A 48 5.25 16.42 15.03
C VAL A 48 4.04 16.74 14.15
N TRP A 49 3.46 17.94 14.28
CA TRP A 49 2.34 18.36 13.45
C TRP A 49 2.70 18.44 11.97
N ALA A 50 3.91 18.91 11.63
CA ALA A 50 4.37 18.93 10.25
C ALA A 50 4.42 17.51 9.63
N VAL A 51 4.95 16.53 10.37
CA VAL A 51 5.00 15.12 9.93
C VAL A 51 3.60 14.52 9.80
N LEU A 52 2.69 14.80 10.74
CA LEU A 52 1.31 14.33 10.67
C LEU A 52 0.54 14.93 9.49
N LEU A 53 0.70 16.23 9.21
CA LEU A 53 0.10 16.90 8.06
C LEU A 53 0.66 16.38 6.74
N GLU A 54 1.96 16.15 6.67
CA GLU A 54 2.60 15.54 5.50
C GLU A 54 2.03 14.14 5.26
N ASN A 55 1.97 13.31 6.30
CA ASN A 55 1.41 11.97 6.20
C ASN A 55 -0.05 12.00 5.72
N LEU A 56 -0.88 12.90 6.27
CA LEU A 56 -2.26 13.11 5.81
C LEU A 56 -2.32 13.50 4.34
N PHE A 57 -1.47 14.44 3.91
CA PHE A 57 -1.40 14.87 2.53
C PHE A 57 -1.03 13.71 1.61
N VAL A 58 -0.02 12.91 1.95
CA VAL A 58 0.39 11.74 1.16
C VAL A 58 -0.74 10.71 1.09
N TYR A 59 -1.42 10.41 2.21
CA TYR A 59 -2.57 9.49 2.23
C TYR A 59 -3.71 9.98 1.31
N LEU A 60 -4.05 11.26 1.35
CA LEU A 60 -5.08 11.85 0.49
C LEU A 60 -4.67 11.84 -0.98
N LEU A 61 -3.40 12.10 -1.29
CA LEU A 61 -2.87 12.09 -2.65
C LEU A 61 -2.94 10.67 -3.25
N ILE A 62 -2.48 9.67 -2.49
CA ILE A 62 -2.56 8.26 -2.90
C ILE A 62 -4.01 7.81 -3.04
N THR A 63 -4.88 8.17 -2.09
CA THR A 63 -6.32 7.87 -2.12
C THR A 63 -6.99 8.46 -3.36
N GLY A 64 -6.74 9.74 -3.64
CA GLY A 64 -7.24 10.42 -4.83
C GLY A 64 -6.74 9.74 -6.11
N PHE A 65 -5.48 9.34 -6.14
CA PHE A 65 -4.92 8.59 -7.26
C PHE A 65 -5.67 7.26 -7.50
N PHE A 66 -5.94 6.49 -6.45
CA PHE A 66 -6.67 5.23 -6.55
C PHE A 66 -8.15 5.41 -6.97
N LEU A 67 -8.82 6.44 -6.46
CA LEU A 67 -10.24 6.71 -6.75
C LEU A 67 -10.48 7.35 -8.12
N PHE A 68 -9.62 8.28 -8.55
CA PHE A 68 -9.82 9.05 -9.79
C PHE A 68 -9.00 8.53 -10.98
N LYS A 69 -7.84 7.89 -10.76
CA LYS A 69 -6.98 7.32 -11.82
C LYS A 69 -7.03 5.80 -11.84
N THR A 70 -8.15 5.21 -11.44
CA THR A 70 -8.40 3.77 -11.42
C THR A 70 -8.09 3.10 -12.77
N GLU A 71 -8.50 3.71 -13.90
CA GLU A 71 -8.22 3.15 -15.23
C GLU A 71 -6.74 3.09 -15.56
N TRP A 72 -5.99 4.11 -15.15
CA TRP A 72 -4.55 4.17 -15.38
C TRP A 72 -3.83 3.08 -14.57
N ILE A 73 -4.25 2.86 -13.32
CA ILE A 73 -3.72 1.81 -12.45
C ILE A 73 -3.97 0.43 -13.07
N VAL A 74 -5.23 0.14 -13.45
CA VAL A 74 -5.61 -1.16 -14.05
C VAL A 74 -4.81 -1.45 -15.32
N ASN A 75 -4.65 -0.45 -16.19
CA ASN A 75 -3.91 -0.60 -17.45
C ASN A 75 -2.38 -0.70 -17.23
N LYS A 76 -1.82 0.10 -16.32
CA LYS A 76 -0.37 0.12 -16.04
C LYS A 76 0.10 -1.17 -15.39
N LEU A 77 -0.71 -1.71 -14.48
CA LEU A 77 -0.46 -2.99 -13.81
C LEU A 77 -0.89 -4.20 -14.66
N LYS A 78 -1.47 -3.96 -15.85
CA LYS A 78 -1.93 -4.99 -16.79
C LYS A 78 -2.80 -6.06 -16.10
N LEU A 79 -3.66 -5.59 -15.19
CA LEU A 79 -4.49 -6.47 -14.36
C LEU A 79 -5.54 -7.20 -15.20
N ASP A 80 -5.99 -6.59 -16.30
CA ASP A 80 -6.93 -7.18 -17.26
C ASP A 80 -6.26 -8.16 -18.24
N GLN A 81 -4.99 -7.94 -18.60
CA GLN A 81 -4.28 -8.75 -19.61
C GLN A 81 -3.99 -10.19 -19.18
N ASN A 82 -4.09 -10.51 -17.89
CA ASN A 82 -3.85 -11.85 -17.39
C ASN A 82 -5.09 -12.75 -17.41
N PHE A 83 -6.26 -12.23 -17.79
CA PHE A 83 -7.51 -12.99 -17.81
C PHE A 83 -7.99 -13.23 -19.25
N PRO A 84 -8.10 -14.49 -19.69
CA PRO A 84 -8.53 -14.82 -21.05
C PRO A 84 -10.03 -14.60 -21.31
N GLN A 85 -10.82 -14.31 -20.28
CA GLN A 85 -12.27 -14.11 -20.38
C GLN A 85 -12.62 -12.63 -20.19
N GLU A 86 -13.29 -12.03 -21.18
CA GLU A 86 -13.80 -10.65 -21.10
C GLU A 86 -14.89 -10.47 -20.03
N LYS A 87 -15.57 -11.57 -19.67
CA LYS A 87 -16.64 -11.60 -18.66
C LYS A 87 -16.25 -12.51 -17.50
N ILE A 88 -16.30 -11.97 -16.29
CA ILE A 88 -16.33 -12.75 -15.05
C ILE A 88 -17.70 -13.40 -14.96
N ASP A 89 -17.71 -14.71 -15.12
CA ASP A 89 -18.84 -15.58 -14.78
C ASP A 89 -18.75 -15.99 -13.29
N ILE A 90 -19.88 -16.30 -12.65
CA ILE A 90 -19.89 -16.63 -11.20
C ILE A 90 -19.10 -17.93 -10.92
N ASN A 91 -18.99 -18.80 -11.94
CA ASN A 91 -18.18 -20.02 -11.89
C ASN A 91 -16.72 -19.74 -12.31
N LEU A 92 -16.01 -18.94 -11.51
CA LEU A 92 -14.58 -18.66 -11.74
C LEU A 92 -13.72 -19.90 -11.39
N PRO A 93 -12.77 -20.29 -12.25
CA PRO A 93 -11.83 -21.34 -11.90
C PRO A 93 -10.98 -20.92 -10.69
N TYR A 94 -10.71 -21.88 -9.79
CA TYR A 94 -9.93 -21.67 -8.55
C TYR A 94 -8.67 -20.84 -8.76
N ARG A 95 -7.92 -21.14 -9.83
CA ARG A 95 -6.67 -20.46 -10.18
C ARG A 95 -6.84 -18.96 -10.46
N THR A 96 -7.97 -18.57 -11.04
CA THR A 96 -8.32 -17.16 -11.29
C THR A 96 -8.63 -16.44 -9.98
N VAL A 97 -9.40 -17.06 -9.09
CA VAL A 97 -9.70 -16.49 -7.77
C VAL A 97 -8.43 -16.31 -6.95
N LEU A 98 -7.55 -17.32 -6.94
CA LEU A 98 -6.27 -17.26 -6.25
C LEU A 98 -5.37 -16.17 -6.85
N SER A 99 -5.38 -16.00 -8.18
CA SER A 99 -4.64 -14.91 -8.83
C SER A 99 -5.09 -13.54 -8.37
N ILE A 100 -6.41 -13.32 -8.30
CA ILE A 100 -6.97 -12.06 -7.85
C ILE A 100 -6.57 -11.82 -6.39
N ALA A 101 -6.67 -12.83 -5.53
CA ALA A 101 -6.30 -12.71 -4.13
C ALA A 101 -4.82 -12.31 -3.95
N VAL A 102 -3.89 -12.97 -4.64
CA VAL A 102 -2.45 -12.64 -4.57
C VAL A 102 -2.17 -11.22 -5.06
N VAL A 103 -2.80 -10.80 -6.16
CA VAL A 103 -2.67 -9.43 -6.68
C VAL A 103 -3.17 -8.41 -5.67
N VAL A 104 -4.36 -8.64 -5.08
CA VAL A 104 -4.97 -7.75 -4.10
C VAL A 104 -4.08 -7.63 -2.85
N ILE A 105 -3.58 -8.75 -2.33
CA ILE A 105 -2.67 -8.76 -1.18
C ILE A 105 -1.39 -7.97 -1.50
N GLY A 106 -0.76 -8.22 -2.65
CA GLY A 106 0.42 -7.48 -3.09
C GLY A 106 0.17 -5.98 -3.22
N ALA A 107 -0.97 -5.61 -3.81
CA ALA A 107 -1.39 -4.21 -3.96
C ALA A 107 -1.58 -3.53 -2.60
N ILE A 108 -2.25 -4.18 -1.65
CA ILE A 108 -2.45 -3.66 -0.30
C ILE A 108 -1.11 -3.43 0.40
N VAL A 109 -0.24 -4.44 0.40
CA VAL A 109 1.09 -4.35 1.03
C VAL A 109 1.92 -3.21 0.43
N PHE A 110 1.87 -3.06 -0.89
CA PHE A 110 2.56 -1.99 -1.60
C PHE A 110 2.04 -0.61 -1.20
N VAL A 111 0.73 -0.42 -1.23
CA VAL A 111 0.11 0.89 -1.00
C VAL A 111 0.21 1.32 0.46
N GLU A 112 0.22 0.39 1.42
CA GLU A 112 0.53 0.69 2.81
C GLU A 112 1.99 1.07 3.06
N ALA A 113 2.92 0.47 2.31
CA ALA A 113 4.35 0.70 2.50
C ALA A 113 4.78 2.05 1.90
N LEU A 114 4.15 2.48 0.81
CA LEU A 114 4.49 3.69 0.07
C LEU A 114 4.47 4.99 0.90
N PRO A 115 3.39 5.34 1.64
CA PRO A 115 3.37 6.56 2.45
C PRO A 115 4.44 6.53 3.55
N LYS A 116 4.62 5.37 4.20
CA LYS A 116 5.62 5.20 5.25
C LYS A 116 7.03 5.39 4.71
N LEU A 117 7.32 4.82 3.54
CA LEU A 117 8.58 4.99 2.83
C LEU A 117 8.83 6.46 2.51
N CYS A 118 7.83 7.19 2.00
CA CYS A 118 7.95 8.62 1.73
C CYS A 118 8.27 9.43 3.00
N SER A 119 7.56 9.19 4.10
CA SER A 119 7.82 9.87 5.38
C SER A 119 9.23 9.58 5.91
N THR A 120 9.70 8.33 5.85
CA THR A 120 11.06 7.98 6.31
C THR A 120 12.14 8.57 5.41
N ILE A 121 11.92 8.67 4.10
CA ILE A 121 12.83 9.39 3.19
C ILE A 121 12.88 10.87 3.54
N TYR A 122 11.73 11.50 3.81
CA TYR A 122 11.68 12.91 4.17
C TYR A 122 12.45 13.20 5.46
N GLU A 123 12.24 12.37 6.49
CA GLU A 123 12.98 12.48 7.76
C GLU A 123 14.50 12.32 7.56
N PHE A 124 14.92 11.35 6.76
CA PHE A 124 16.32 11.14 6.42
C PHE A 124 16.93 12.36 5.72
N VAL A 125 16.25 12.92 4.71
CA VAL A 125 16.72 14.13 3.99
C VAL A 125 16.81 15.34 4.92
N LYS A 126 15.89 15.47 5.89
CA LYS A 126 15.85 16.60 6.83
C LYS A 126 17.02 16.59 7.82
N GLN A 127 17.47 15.42 8.26
CA GLN A 127 18.53 15.33 9.26
C GLN A 127 19.93 15.66 8.73
N LYS A 128 20.16 15.60 7.41
CA LYS A 128 21.46 15.87 6.76
C LYS A 128 22.61 15.00 7.31
N GLU A 129 22.30 13.86 7.92
CA GLU A 129 23.27 12.89 8.41
C GLU A 129 23.62 11.87 7.31
N LEU A 130 24.77 11.21 7.44
CA LEU A 130 25.09 10.06 6.60
C LEU A 130 24.15 8.91 6.93
N ILE A 131 23.79 8.09 5.93
CA ILE A 131 22.90 6.90 6.09
C ILE A 131 23.36 5.99 7.25
N LYS A 132 24.68 5.92 7.48
CA LYS A 132 25.27 5.08 8.53
C LYS A 132 24.95 5.55 9.95
N ASP A 133 24.75 6.84 10.13
CA ASP A 133 24.57 7.45 11.45
C ASP A 133 23.09 7.72 11.77
N TYR A 134 22.22 7.62 10.76
CA TYR A 134 20.78 7.74 10.94
C TYR A 134 20.16 6.53 11.64
N ALA A 135 19.66 6.72 12.86
CA ALA A 135 18.96 5.69 13.64
C ALA A 135 17.71 5.11 12.93
N GLY A 136 17.10 5.87 12.00
CA GLY A 136 15.95 5.43 11.22
C GLY A 136 16.28 4.60 9.98
N THR A 137 17.56 4.34 9.69
CA THR A 137 17.98 3.60 8.49
C THR A 137 17.36 2.21 8.41
N SER A 138 17.21 1.52 9.54
CA SER A 138 16.52 0.22 9.59
C SER A 138 15.06 0.32 9.13
N TRP A 139 14.34 1.38 9.53
CA TRP A 139 12.96 1.61 9.11
C TRP A 139 12.86 1.96 7.63
N LEU A 140 13.81 2.74 7.12
CA LEU A 140 13.89 3.10 5.70
C LEU A 140 14.06 1.84 4.84
N ILE A 141 15.03 1.00 5.20
CA ILE A 141 15.29 -0.27 4.51
C ILE A 141 14.08 -1.20 4.62
N PHE A 142 13.46 -1.29 5.79
CA PHE A 142 12.27 -2.12 6.00
C PHE A 142 11.10 -1.69 5.12
N TYR A 143 10.76 -0.39 5.08
CA TYR A 143 9.66 0.09 4.24
C TYR A 143 9.98 -0.01 2.75
N PHE A 144 11.24 0.18 2.36
CA PHE A 144 11.71 -0.07 1.00
C PHE A 144 11.51 -1.53 0.58
N LEU A 145 11.98 -2.47 1.40
CA LEU A 145 11.78 -3.90 1.15
C LEU A 145 10.30 -4.27 1.16
N LYS A 146 9.50 -3.75 2.10
CA LYS A 146 8.05 -4.01 2.17
C LYS A 146 7.35 -3.55 0.88
N ALA A 147 7.67 -2.34 0.39
CA ALA A 147 7.13 -1.84 -0.86
C ALA A 147 7.60 -2.70 -2.05
N LEU A 148 8.88 -3.02 -2.13
CA LEU A 148 9.42 -3.86 -3.20
C LEU A 148 8.77 -5.25 -3.24
N SER A 149 8.60 -5.88 -2.08
CA SER A 149 7.90 -7.17 -1.94
C SER A 149 6.44 -7.08 -2.38
N GLY A 150 5.71 -6.06 -1.92
CA GLY A 150 4.31 -5.85 -2.34
C GLY A 150 4.18 -5.68 -3.87
N TYR A 151 5.07 -4.88 -4.47
CA TYR A 151 5.12 -4.69 -5.91
C TYR A 151 5.46 -5.97 -6.69
N LEU A 152 6.45 -6.74 -6.22
CA LEU A 152 6.84 -8.01 -6.83
C LEU A 152 5.72 -9.04 -6.77
N ILE A 153 5.02 -9.15 -5.63
CA ILE A 153 3.88 -10.06 -5.44
C ILE A 153 2.74 -9.69 -6.38
N MET A 154 2.43 -8.40 -6.45
CA MET A 154 1.37 -7.88 -7.32
C MET A 154 1.66 -8.16 -8.81
N THR A 155 2.91 -7.95 -9.25
CA THR A 155 3.29 -8.06 -10.66
C THR A 155 3.56 -9.50 -11.11
N ASN A 156 4.10 -10.35 -10.22
CA ASN A 156 4.48 -11.74 -10.51
C ASN A 156 3.47 -12.75 -9.94
N SER A 157 2.19 -12.39 -9.88
CA SER A 157 1.13 -13.23 -9.31
C SER A 157 1.05 -14.64 -9.92
N LYS A 158 1.28 -14.78 -11.24
CA LYS A 158 1.33 -16.08 -11.93
C LYS A 158 2.41 -17.03 -11.38
N THR A 159 3.58 -16.49 -11.03
CA THR A 159 4.69 -17.27 -10.48
C THR A 159 4.34 -17.77 -9.09
N ILE A 160 3.77 -16.90 -8.25
CA ILE A 160 3.36 -17.25 -6.88
C ILE A 160 2.28 -18.33 -6.89
N ILE A 161 1.27 -18.20 -7.76
CA ILE A 161 0.23 -19.23 -7.93
C ILE A 161 0.84 -20.56 -8.34
N LYS A 162 1.82 -20.56 -9.26
CA LYS A 162 2.48 -21.79 -9.71
C LYS A 162 3.23 -22.48 -8.55
N PHE A 163 3.84 -21.71 -7.64
CA PHE A 163 4.45 -22.26 -6.43
C PHE A 163 3.41 -22.87 -5.49
N ILE A 164 2.28 -22.20 -5.27
CA ILE A 164 1.19 -22.69 -4.41
C ILE A 164 0.55 -23.96 -4.99
N ASP A 165 0.26 -23.98 -6.29
CA ASP A 165 -0.32 -25.13 -6.98
C ASP A 165 0.63 -26.34 -6.99
N LYS A 166 1.96 -26.11 -7.09
CA LYS A 166 2.96 -27.18 -7.04
C LYS A 166 2.94 -27.91 -5.69
N GLN A 167 2.87 -27.15 -4.60
CA GLN A 167 2.83 -27.70 -3.25
C GLN A 167 1.60 -28.58 -3.01
N LYS A 168 0.44 -28.19 -3.57
CA LYS A 168 -0.81 -28.97 -3.47
C LYS A 168 -0.79 -30.31 -4.22
N ASN A 169 0.08 -30.45 -5.22
CA ASN A 169 0.27 -31.73 -5.93
C ASN A 169 1.27 -32.63 -5.19
N ASP A 170 2.29 -32.06 -4.56
CA ASP A 170 3.24 -32.82 -3.74
C ASP A 170 2.57 -33.39 -2.45
N ASP A 171 1.55 -32.72 -1.89
CA ASP A 171 0.78 -33.21 -0.73
C ASP A 171 -0.23 -34.35 -1.06
N LYS A 172 -0.33 -34.76 -2.35
CA LYS A 172 -1.25 -35.80 -2.82
C LYS A 172 -0.55 -37.09 -3.28
N GLU A 173 0.78 -37.15 -3.22
CA GLU A 173 1.60 -38.36 -3.37
C GLU A 173 1.96 -38.94 -1.99
#